data_AF-A0A9P7M6H9-F1
#
_entry.id   AF-A0A9P7M6H9-F1
#
_cell.length_a   1.000
_cell.length_b   1.000
_cell.length_c   1.000
_cell.angle_alpha   90.00
_cell.angle_beta   90.00
_cell.angle_gamma   90.00
#
_symmetry.space_group_name_H-M   'P 1'
#
loop_
_entity.id
_entity.type
_entity.pdbx_description
1 polymer ?
#
loop_
_entity_poly.entity_id
_entity_poly.type
_entity_poly.pdbx_seq_one_letter_code
_entity_poly.pdbx_strand_id
1 'polypeptide(L)'
;MFLTQIYGTVLGGFVNYAVMVSIVDVHRELLTDSDGSAAWSGASIQSYNTNAASWALAKYLYGAESTYSLVPIGLAIGAGIVAIHKIFSHFVPRIRGFALAEINMPQLIQYAGYIPYNQSQTCVILSWIITGFFSQFYLRNYKPRIFRDYMYLVTGAFDGASLFVLFILSFSVFGAGGQTVPFPAWWGNSATGNLDHCPSVE
;
A
#
# COMPACT_ATOMS: atom_id res chain seq x y z
N MET A 1 -13.92 -12.22 -22.15
CA MET A 1 -12.87 -11.48 -21.40
C MET A 1 -13.22 -10.00 -21.25
N PHE A 2 -13.32 -9.21 -22.33
CA PHE A 2 -13.65 -7.78 -22.21
C PHE A 2 -15.05 -7.49 -21.61
N LEU A 3 -16.11 -8.08 -22.18
CA LEU A 3 -17.48 -7.89 -21.68
C LEU A 3 -17.68 -8.40 -20.25
N THR A 4 -17.06 -9.53 -19.92
CA THR A 4 -17.09 -10.10 -18.57
C THR A 4 -16.35 -9.21 -17.55
N GLN A 5 -15.26 -8.56 -17.95
CA GLN A 5 -14.56 -7.60 -17.11
C GLN A 5 -15.37 -6.31 -16.91
N ILE A 6 -16.00 -5.77 -17.97
CA ILE A 6 -16.89 -4.60 -17.85
C ILE A 6 -18.04 -4.90 -16.90
N TYR A 7 -18.70 -6.04 -17.06
CA TYR A 7 -19.78 -6.43 -16.18
C TYR A 7 -19.31 -6.58 -14.73
N GLY A 8 -18.16 -7.24 -14.53
CA GLY A 8 -17.55 -7.41 -13.21
C GLY A 8 -17.16 -6.10 -12.54
N THR A 9 -16.60 -5.13 -13.28
CA THR A 9 -16.22 -3.83 -12.72
C THR A 9 -17.43 -2.96 -12.40
N VAL A 10 -18.46 -2.96 -13.25
CA VAL A 10 -19.69 -2.22 -13.00
C VAL A 10 -20.42 -2.79 -11.78
N LEU A 11 -20.62 -4.12 -11.74
CA LEU A 11 -21.26 -4.78 -10.60
C LEU A 11 -20.43 -4.57 -9.32
N GLY A 12 -19.12 -4.76 -9.39
CA GLY A 12 -18.21 -4.55 -8.27
C GLY A 12 -18.24 -3.12 -7.74
N GLY A 13 -18.36 -2.12 -8.62
CA GLY A 13 -18.53 -0.72 -8.24
C GLY A 13 -19.80 -0.48 -7.42
N PHE A 14 -20.94 -1.04 -7.85
CA PHE A 14 -22.19 -0.91 -7.10
C PHE A 14 -22.14 -1.60 -5.73
N VAL A 15 -21.59 -2.82 -5.66
CA VAL A 15 -21.44 -3.53 -4.38
C VAL A 15 -20.49 -2.78 -3.45
N ASN A 16 -19.35 -2.30 -3.97
CA ASN A 16 -18.40 -1.53 -3.18
C ASN A 16 -19.05 -0.25 -2.62
N TYR A 17 -19.83 0.46 -3.42
CA TYR A 17 -20.57 1.64 -2.99
C TYR A 17 -21.58 1.32 -1.88
N ALA A 18 -22.38 0.26 -2.04
CA ALA A 18 -23.35 -0.15 -1.04
C ALA A 18 -22.69 -0.52 0.30
N VAL A 19 -21.58 -1.25 0.26
CA VAL A 19 -20.79 -1.62 1.45
C VAL A 19 -20.19 -0.37 2.10
N MET A 20 -19.67 0.56 1.30
CA MET A 20 -19.10 1.82 1.79
C MET A 20 -20.14 2.68 2.50
N VAL A 21 -21.36 2.82 1.96
CA VAL A 21 -22.46 3.51 2.64
C VAL A 21 -22.79 2.84 3.98
N SER A 22 -22.93 1.51 3.99
CA SER A 22 -23.22 0.75 5.22
C SER A 22 -22.15 0.94 6.31
N ILE A 23 -20.87 0.95 5.94
CA ILE A 23 -19.77 1.16 6.90
C ILE A 23 -19.77 2.59 7.42
N VAL A 24 -19.95 3.58 6.54
CA VAL A 24 -19.96 5.00 6.91
C VAL A 24 -21.13 5.30 7.84
N ASP A 25 -22.32 4.75 7.60
CA ASP A 25 -23.48 4.98 8.45
C ASP A 25 -23.31 4.37 9.85
N VAL A 26 -22.69 3.19 9.96
CA VAL A 26 -22.50 2.47 11.24
C VAL A 26 -21.32 3.01 12.04
N HIS A 27 -20.23 3.41 11.38
CA HIS A 27 -18.96 3.78 12.02
C HIS A 27 -18.56 5.24 11.80
N ARG A 28 -19.52 6.12 11.48
CA ARG A 28 -19.26 7.54 11.16
C ARG A 28 -18.38 8.25 12.17
N GLU A 29 -18.71 8.10 13.46
CA GLU A 29 -18.01 8.79 14.55
C GLU A 29 -16.56 8.29 14.69
N LEU A 30 -16.34 6.98 14.50
CA LEU A 30 -15.01 6.35 14.55
C LEU A 30 -14.15 6.72 13.32
N LEU A 31 -14.76 6.88 12.15
CA LEU A 31 -14.07 7.27 10.91
C LEU A 31 -13.69 8.76 10.88
N THR A 32 -14.38 9.59 11.66
CA THR A 32 -14.03 11.01 11.86
C THR A 32 -12.96 11.23 12.92
N ASP A 33 -12.70 10.25 13.78
CA ASP A 33 -11.61 10.31 14.76
C ASP A 33 -10.25 10.21 14.07
N SER A 34 -9.21 10.85 14.62
CA SER A 34 -7.87 10.86 14.05
C SER A 34 -7.14 9.53 14.22
N ASP A 35 -7.43 8.81 15.32
CA ASP A 35 -6.77 7.54 15.64
C ASP A 35 -7.57 6.32 15.13
N GLY A 36 -8.89 6.47 14.98
CA GLY A 36 -9.79 5.39 14.55
C GLY A 36 -9.70 4.14 15.44
N SER A 37 -9.92 2.98 14.85
CA SER A 37 -9.68 1.67 15.48
C SER A 37 -8.75 0.82 14.62
N ALA A 38 -8.21 -0.25 15.20
CA ALA A 38 -7.40 -1.24 14.48
C ALA A 38 -8.08 -1.85 13.24
N ALA A 39 -9.41 -1.83 13.18
CA ALA A 39 -10.18 -2.37 12.08
C ALA A 39 -10.68 -1.30 11.10
N TRP A 40 -10.93 -0.08 11.57
CA TRP A 40 -11.50 1.02 10.80
C TRP A 40 -10.78 2.32 11.08
N SER A 41 -10.17 2.90 10.06
CA SER A 41 -9.53 4.21 10.15
C SER A 41 -9.84 5.04 8.91
N GLY A 42 -10.17 6.32 9.12
CA GLY A 42 -10.33 7.30 8.05
C GLY A 42 -9.01 7.81 7.47
N ALA A 43 -7.85 7.35 8.00
CA ALA A 43 -6.53 7.90 7.68
C ALA A 43 -6.22 7.98 6.18
N SER A 44 -6.61 6.97 5.38
CA SER A 44 -6.38 7.02 3.93
C SER A 44 -7.17 8.13 3.24
N ILE A 45 -8.44 8.33 3.60
CA ILE A 45 -9.29 9.39 3.03
C ILE A 45 -8.84 10.76 3.53
N GLN A 46 -8.50 10.88 4.82
CA GLN A 46 -7.95 12.11 5.39
C GLN A 46 -6.59 12.49 4.78
N SER A 47 -5.75 11.49 4.46
CA SER A 47 -4.49 11.69 3.72
C SER A 47 -4.77 12.23 2.32
N TYR A 48 -5.72 11.67 1.57
CA TYR A 48 -6.09 12.22 0.27
C TYR A 48 -6.59 13.66 0.35
N ASN A 49 -7.43 13.98 1.34
CA ASN A 49 -7.93 15.34 1.54
C ASN A 49 -6.80 16.31 1.92
N THR A 50 -5.91 15.91 2.82
CA THR A 50 -4.72 16.70 3.21
C THR A 50 -3.80 16.95 2.02
N ASN A 51 -3.61 15.95 1.16
CA ASN A 51 -2.85 16.11 -0.08
C ASN A 51 -3.54 17.05 -1.08
N ALA A 52 -4.86 16.95 -1.25
CA ALA A 52 -5.59 17.87 -2.12
C ALA A 52 -5.50 19.32 -1.59
N ALA A 53 -5.65 19.51 -0.28
CA ALA A 53 -5.53 20.81 0.38
C ALA A 53 -4.12 21.38 0.27
N SER A 54 -3.07 20.57 0.44
CA SER A 54 -1.68 21.02 0.32
C SER A 54 -1.34 21.52 -1.08
N TRP A 55 -1.84 20.83 -2.12
CA TRP A 55 -1.72 21.27 -3.51
C TRP A 55 -2.60 22.47 -3.86
N ALA A 56 -3.82 22.57 -3.31
CA ALA A 56 -4.69 23.73 -3.49
C ALA A 56 -4.10 25.01 -2.86
N LEU A 57 -3.42 24.86 -1.72
CA LEU A 57 -2.70 25.92 -1.00
C LEU A 57 -1.22 26.02 -1.40
N ALA A 58 -0.83 25.40 -2.52
CA ALA A 58 0.56 25.34 -2.98
C ALA A 58 1.28 26.69 -3.03
N LYS A 59 0.56 27.79 -3.35
CA LYS A 59 1.14 29.14 -3.37
C LYS A 59 1.70 29.57 -2.00
N TYR A 60 1.03 29.17 -0.92
CA TYR A 60 1.41 29.51 0.45
C TYR A 60 2.36 28.47 1.05
N LEU A 61 2.17 27.19 0.68
CA LEU A 61 2.90 26.08 1.27
C LEU A 61 4.21 25.74 0.55
N TYR A 62 4.29 25.98 -0.76
CA TYR A 62 5.45 25.70 -1.61
C TYR A 62 6.10 26.94 -2.22
N GLY A 63 5.72 28.14 -1.76
CA GLY A 63 6.35 29.40 -2.16
C GLY A 63 7.83 29.46 -1.76
N ALA A 64 8.61 30.32 -2.42
CA ALA A 64 10.08 30.37 -2.27
C ALA A 64 10.58 30.62 -0.82
N GLU A 65 9.78 31.28 0.02
CA GLU A 65 10.12 31.56 1.43
C GLU A 65 9.48 30.58 2.44
N SER A 66 8.74 29.57 1.96
CA SER A 66 8.05 28.60 2.81
C SER A 66 8.93 27.40 3.17
N THR A 67 8.62 26.77 4.30
CA THR A 67 9.34 25.58 4.82
C THR A 67 9.29 24.38 3.85
N TYR A 68 8.27 24.27 2.99
CA TYR A 68 8.10 23.15 2.05
C TYR A 68 8.43 23.50 0.59
N SER A 69 9.12 24.62 0.34
CA SER A 69 9.61 25.03 -0.98
C SER A 69 10.44 23.95 -1.71
N LEU A 70 11.04 23.03 -0.97
CA LEU A 70 11.83 21.92 -1.51
C LEU A 70 10.99 20.81 -2.16
N VAL A 71 9.69 20.72 -1.86
CA VAL A 71 8.82 19.62 -2.35
C VAL A 71 8.65 19.65 -3.89
N PRO A 72 8.31 20.78 -4.54
CA PRO A 72 8.28 20.84 -6.00
C PRO A 72 9.66 20.64 -6.65
N ILE A 73 10.72 21.11 -6.00
CA ILE A 73 12.10 20.90 -6.46
C ILE A 73 12.45 19.41 -6.41
N GLY A 74 12.02 18.69 -5.38
CA GLY A 74 12.17 17.24 -5.25
C GLY A 74 11.52 16.46 -6.40
N LEU A 75 10.33 16.89 -6.86
CA LEU A 75 9.69 16.31 -8.05
C LEU A 75 10.54 16.55 -9.31
N ALA A 76 11.09 17.74 -9.49
CA ALA A 76 11.99 18.05 -10.60
C ALA A 76 13.30 17.25 -10.53
N ILE A 77 13.86 17.06 -9.33
CA ILE A 77 15.03 16.22 -9.08
C ILE A 77 14.73 14.75 -9.43
N GLY A 78 13.59 14.21 -8.98
CA GLY A 78 13.17 12.85 -9.31
C GLY A 78 13.04 12.63 -10.82
N ALA A 79 12.38 13.56 -11.51
CA ALA A 79 12.29 13.54 -12.97
C ALA A 79 13.68 13.66 -13.65
N GLY A 80 14.56 14.50 -13.11
CA GLY A 80 15.93 14.66 -13.54
C GLY A 80 16.76 13.39 -13.41
N ILE A 81 16.66 12.68 -12.29
CA ILE A 81 17.36 11.41 -12.05
C ILE A 81 16.91 10.35 -13.07
N VAL A 82 15.61 10.26 -13.35
CA VAL A 82 15.06 9.33 -14.36
C VAL A 82 15.58 9.69 -15.76
N ALA A 83 15.58 10.97 -16.12
CA ALA A 83 16.07 11.44 -17.40
C ALA A 83 17.58 11.17 -17.57
N ILE A 84 18.39 11.49 -16.56
CA ILE A 84 19.83 11.22 -16.52
C ILE A 84 20.09 9.72 -16.64
N HIS A 85 19.35 8.88 -15.91
CA HIS A 85 19.50 7.43 -16.00
C HIS A 85 19.17 6.90 -17.40
N LYS A 86 18.11 7.41 -18.04
CA LYS A 86 17.73 7.04 -19.41
C LYS A 86 18.79 7.47 -20.44
N ILE A 87 19.36 8.66 -20.27
CA ILE A 87 20.45 9.14 -21.11
C ILE A 87 21.68 8.25 -20.91
N PHE A 88 22.04 7.98 -19.66
CA PHE A 88 23.19 7.14 -19.32
C PHE A 88 23.06 5.70 -19.82
N SER A 89 21.87 5.10 -19.70
CA SER A 89 21.61 3.75 -20.22
C SER A 89 21.61 3.67 -21.75
N HIS A 90 21.38 4.79 -22.44
CA HIS A 90 21.52 4.87 -23.90
C HIS A 90 23.00 4.88 -24.33
N PHE A 91 23.86 5.61 -23.61
CA PHE A 91 25.30 5.70 -23.92
C PHE A 91 26.11 4.51 -23.44
N VAL A 92 25.77 3.95 -22.27
CA VAL A 92 26.42 2.76 -21.70
C VAL A 92 25.34 1.71 -21.43
N PRO A 93 24.98 0.89 -22.43
CA PRO A 93 23.87 -0.05 -22.28
C PRO A 93 24.19 -1.24 -21.36
N ARG A 94 25.47 -1.56 -21.13
CA ARG A 94 25.89 -2.75 -20.37
C ARG A 94 27.09 -2.45 -19.48
N ILE A 95 26.92 -2.59 -18.17
CA ILE A 95 28.02 -2.57 -17.19
C ILE A 95 28.12 -3.97 -16.59
N ARG A 96 29.28 -4.62 -16.75
CA ARG A 96 29.62 -5.92 -16.14
C ARG A 96 28.55 -7.02 -16.33
N GLY A 97 27.89 -7.05 -17.49
CA GLY A 97 26.89 -8.08 -17.83
C GLY A 97 25.45 -7.75 -17.43
N PHE A 98 25.23 -6.69 -16.64
CA PHE A 98 23.89 -6.17 -16.36
C PHE A 98 23.50 -5.11 -17.39
N ALA A 99 22.32 -5.28 -17.99
CA ALA A 99 21.74 -4.27 -18.86
C ALA A 99 21.15 -3.17 -17.98
N LEU A 100 21.67 -1.94 -18.09
CA LEU A 100 21.19 -0.81 -17.30
C LEU A 100 19.74 -0.44 -17.63
N ALA A 101 19.24 -0.85 -18.80
CA ALA A 101 17.86 -0.70 -19.21
C ALA A 101 16.86 -1.58 -18.41
N GLU A 102 17.32 -2.61 -17.70
CA GLU A 102 16.45 -3.46 -16.88
C GLU A 102 16.11 -2.82 -15.53
N ILE A 103 16.80 -1.74 -15.15
CA ILE A 103 16.54 -1.02 -13.91
C ILE A 103 15.43 0.01 -14.15
N ASN A 104 14.25 -0.27 -13.60
CA ASN A 104 13.14 0.69 -13.59
C ASN A 104 13.34 1.73 -12.48
N MET A 105 14.17 2.75 -12.75
CA MET A 105 14.44 3.85 -11.82
C MET A 105 13.18 4.62 -11.36
N PRO A 106 12.18 4.91 -12.22
CA PRO A 106 10.91 5.47 -11.75
C PRO A 106 10.27 4.66 -10.63
N GLN A 107 10.23 3.33 -10.80
CA GLN A 107 9.63 2.43 -9.83
C GLN A 107 10.45 2.38 -8.53
N LEU A 108 11.78 2.41 -8.64
CA LEU A 108 12.67 2.44 -7.48
C LEU A 108 12.46 3.72 -6.65
N ILE A 109 12.43 4.89 -7.29
CA ILE A 109 12.22 6.18 -6.64
C ILE A 109 10.83 6.23 -6.00
N GLN A 110 9.81 5.73 -6.70
CA GLN A 110 8.45 5.68 -6.17
C GLN A 110 8.36 4.85 -4.90
N TYR A 111 8.89 3.63 -4.87
CA TYR A 111 8.84 2.79 -3.67
C TYR A 111 9.75 3.29 -2.55
N ALA A 112 10.89 3.91 -2.87
CA ALA A 112 11.74 4.57 -1.89
C ALA A 112 11.03 5.74 -1.19
N GLY A 113 10.23 6.52 -1.92
CA GLY A 113 9.41 7.60 -1.38
C GLY A 113 8.08 7.14 -0.77
N TYR A 114 7.59 5.95 -1.10
CA TYR A 114 6.32 5.41 -0.61
C TYR A 114 6.41 4.95 0.85
N ILE A 115 7.54 4.34 1.23
CA ILE A 115 7.75 3.77 2.58
C ILE A 115 7.60 4.83 3.69
N PRO A 116 8.18 6.05 3.59
CA PRO A 116 8.06 7.05 4.65
C PRO A 116 6.72 7.81 4.65
N TYR A 117 5.99 7.77 3.53
CA TYR A 117 4.88 8.70 3.27
C TYR A 117 3.49 8.08 3.47
N ASN A 118 3.30 6.80 3.13
CA ASN A 118 1.95 6.21 3.05
C ASN A 118 1.79 4.88 3.81
N GLN A 119 2.82 4.39 4.51
CA GLN A 119 2.72 3.23 5.38
C GLN A 119 3.18 3.58 6.79
N SER A 120 2.21 3.86 7.68
CA SER A 120 2.46 3.84 9.13
C SER A 120 2.82 2.43 9.62
N GLN A 121 2.36 1.40 8.93
CA GLN A 121 2.64 -0.01 9.23
C GLN A 121 3.96 -0.47 8.60
N THR A 122 5.07 -0.14 9.24
CA THR A 122 6.41 -0.62 8.83
C THR A 122 6.65 -2.10 9.15
N CYS A 123 5.80 -2.71 9.97
CA CYS A 123 5.89 -4.10 10.41
C CYS A 123 5.82 -5.12 9.26
N VAL A 124 5.17 -4.79 8.14
CA VAL A 124 5.03 -5.69 6.98
C VAL A 124 6.26 -5.68 6.05
N ILE A 125 7.11 -4.65 6.13
CA ILE A 125 8.24 -4.45 5.22
C ILE A 125 9.23 -5.61 5.33
N LEU A 126 9.51 -6.07 6.55
CA LEU A 126 10.42 -7.20 6.77
C LEU A 126 9.89 -8.47 6.10
N SER A 127 8.59 -8.76 6.27
CA SER A 127 7.93 -9.92 5.65
C SER A 127 7.95 -9.83 4.13
N TRP A 128 7.78 -8.64 3.55
CA TRP A 128 7.91 -8.41 2.10
C TRP A 128 9.32 -8.65 1.60
N ILE A 129 10.34 -8.17 2.32
CA ILE A 129 11.74 -8.39 1.96
C ILE A 129 12.08 -9.88 2.02
N ILE A 130 11.67 -10.58 3.09
CA ILE A 130 11.91 -12.01 3.25
C ILE A 130 11.22 -12.79 2.12
N THR A 131 9.95 -12.51 1.85
CA THR A 131 9.19 -13.19 0.79
C THR A 131 9.76 -12.89 -0.60
N GLY A 132 10.17 -11.64 -0.85
CA GLY A 132 10.84 -11.21 -2.07
C GLY A 132 12.17 -11.93 -2.26
N PHE A 133 13.00 -12.01 -1.22
CA PHE A 133 14.27 -12.74 -1.27
C PHE A 133 14.05 -14.25 -1.46
N PHE A 134 13.12 -14.85 -0.72
CA PHE A 134 12.81 -16.26 -0.87
C PHE A 134 12.32 -16.61 -2.28
N SER A 135 11.38 -15.83 -2.81
CA SER A 135 10.83 -16.06 -4.15
C SER A 135 11.85 -15.77 -5.27
N GLN A 136 12.54 -14.64 -5.22
CA GLN A 136 13.43 -14.17 -6.29
C GLN A 136 14.85 -14.71 -6.21
N PHE A 137 15.40 -14.92 -5.00
CA PHE A 137 16.76 -15.45 -4.84
C PHE A 137 16.76 -16.96 -4.68
N TYR A 138 15.97 -17.52 -3.74
CA TYR A 138 16.00 -18.96 -3.48
C TYR A 138 15.25 -19.77 -4.56
N LEU A 139 13.97 -19.48 -4.75
CA LEU A 139 13.12 -20.26 -5.66
C LEU A 139 13.56 -20.14 -7.12
N ARG A 140 13.93 -18.94 -7.56
CA ARG A 140 14.38 -18.70 -8.94
C ARG A 140 15.72 -19.38 -9.26
N ASN A 141 16.70 -19.34 -8.35
CA ASN A 141 18.04 -19.87 -8.62
C ASN A 141 18.16 -21.37 -8.32
N TYR A 142 17.58 -21.86 -7.21
CA TYR A 142 17.76 -23.24 -6.76
C TYR A 142 16.63 -24.19 -7.18
N LYS A 143 15.40 -23.68 -7.43
CA LYS A 143 14.22 -24.49 -7.81
C LYS A 143 13.40 -23.87 -8.96
N PRO A 144 14.01 -23.63 -10.14
CA PRO A 144 13.37 -22.87 -11.23
C PRO A 144 12.08 -23.51 -11.77
N ARG A 145 11.96 -24.84 -11.73
CA ARG A 145 10.73 -25.55 -12.16
C ARG A 145 9.53 -25.17 -11.28
N ILE A 146 9.73 -25.12 -9.96
CA ILE A 146 8.65 -24.76 -9.02
C ILE A 146 8.27 -23.29 -9.20
N PHE A 147 9.26 -22.42 -9.34
CA PHE A 147 9.03 -21.00 -9.56
C PHE A 147 8.20 -20.74 -10.83
N ARG A 148 8.55 -21.38 -11.95
CA ARG A 148 7.84 -21.18 -13.21
C ARG A 148 6.41 -21.74 -13.18
N ASP A 149 6.23 -22.94 -12.62
CA ASP A 149 4.97 -23.66 -12.76
C ASP A 149 3.93 -23.25 -11.69
N TYR A 150 4.37 -22.88 -10.48
CA TYR A 150 3.47 -22.65 -9.34
C TYR A 150 3.43 -21.22 -8.81
N MET A 151 4.48 -20.41 -9.00
CA MET A 151 4.56 -19.14 -8.26
C MET A 151 3.40 -18.20 -8.60
N TYR A 152 3.02 -18.09 -9.87
CA TYR A 152 1.88 -17.26 -10.27
C TYR A 152 0.54 -17.75 -9.69
N LEU A 153 0.33 -19.08 -9.68
CA LEU A 153 -0.88 -19.69 -9.13
C LEU A 153 -0.96 -19.50 -7.61
N VAL A 154 0.15 -19.73 -6.92
CA VAL A 154 0.25 -19.56 -5.46
C VAL A 154 0.00 -18.10 -5.09
N THR A 155 0.67 -17.15 -5.75
CA THR A 155 0.45 -15.71 -5.48
C THR A 155 -1.02 -15.31 -5.70
N GLY A 156 -1.63 -15.74 -6.81
CA GLY A 156 -3.05 -15.43 -7.06
C GLY A 156 -4.00 -16.08 -6.05
N ALA A 157 -3.71 -17.31 -5.62
CA ALA A 157 -4.50 -18.00 -4.59
C ALA A 157 -4.37 -17.32 -3.22
N PHE A 158 -3.17 -16.91 -2.82
CA PHE A 158 -2.95 -16.20 -1.56
C PHE A 158 -3.59 -14.81 -1.55
N ASP A 159 -3.50 -14.06 -2.65
CA ASP A 159 -4.16 -12.76 -2.80
C ASP A 159 -5.69 -12.90 -2.64
N GLY A 160 -6.31 -13.80 -3.41
CA GLY A 160 -7.74 -14.07 -3.31
C GLY A 160 -8.18 -14.59 -1.93
N ALA A 161 -7.41 -15.51 -1.33
CA ALA A 161 -7.71 -16.05 0.00
C ALA A 161 -7.64 -14.96 1.08
N SER A 162 -6.64 -14.09 1.03
CA SER A 162 -6.51 -12.98 1.98
C SER A 162 -7.70 -12.02 1.91
N LEU A 163 -8.12 -11.64 0.70
CA LEU A 163 -9.27 -10.77 0.48
C LEU A 163 -10.58 -11.42 0.92
N PHE A 164 -10.73 -12.73 0.68
CA PHE A 164 -11.91 -13.48 1.11
C PHE A 164 -12.00 -13.59 2.63
N VAL A 165 -10.87 -13.88 3.30
CA VAL A 165 -10.80 -13.95 4.76
C VAL A 165 -11.06 -12.56 5.37
N LEU A 166 -10.49 -11.50 4.80
CA LEU A 166 -10.77 -10.12 5.21
C LEU A 166 -12.24 -9.78 5.04
N PHE A 167 -12.87 -10.13 3.92
CA PHE A 167 -14.30 -9.94 3.72
C PHE A 167 -15.13 -10.61 4.83
N ILE A 168 -14.86 -11.88 5.14
CA ILE A 168 -15.56 -12.60 6.21
C ILE A 168 -15.32 -11.92 7.56
N LEU A 169 -14.07 -11.61 7.91
CA LEU A 169 -13.72 -10.96 9.17
C LEU A 169 -14.38 -9.58 9.31
N SER A 170 -14.41 -8.79 8.23
CA SER A 170 -15.07 -7.49 8.21
C SER A 170 -16.55 -7.60 8.58
N PHE A 171 -17.27 -8.57 8.01
CA PHE A 171 -18.70 -8.76 8.29
C PHE A 171 -18.98 -9.47 9.62
N SER A 172 -18.12 -10.39 10.06
CA SER A 172 -18.39 -11.24 11.24
C SER A 172 -17.79 -10.74 12.55
N VAL A 173 -16.64 -10.08 12.50
CA VAL A 173 -15.84 -9.72 13.69
C VAL A 173 -15.74 -8.21 13.83
N PHE A 174 -15.37 -7.53 12.75
CA PHE A 174 -15.12 -6.09 12.77
C PHE A 174 -16.37 -5.24 12.58
N GLY A 175 -17.56 -5.85 12.52
CA GLY A 175 -18.82 -5.13 12.61
C GLY A 175 -19.21 -4.33 11.38
N ALA A 176 -18.76 -4.72 10.17
CA ALA A 176 -19.33 -4.17 8.92
C ALA A 176 -20.84 -4.49 8.80
N GLY A 177 -21.31 -5.56 9.46
CA GLY A 177 -22.73 -5.93 9.57
C GLY A 177 -23.42 -5.45 10.86
N GLY A 178 -22.79 -4.58 11.66
CA GLY A 178 -23.40 -3.94 12.84
C GLY A 178 -23.17 -4.63 14.19
N GLN A 179 -22.76 -5.90 14.24
CA GLN A 179 -22.32 -6.54 15.49
C GLN A 179 -20.81 -6.79 15.48
N THR A 180 -20.10 -6.22 16.46
CA THR A 180 -18.68 -6.48 16.69
C THR A 180 -18.52 -7.61 17.71
N VAL A 181 -17.79 -8.65 17.33
CA VAL A 181 -17.39 -9.72 18.26
C VAL A 181 -15.91 -9.52 18.55
N PRO A 182 -15.51 -9.23 19.80
CA PRO A 182 -14.10 -9.03 20.12
C PRO A 182 -13.33 -10.34 19.91
N PHE A 183 -12.25 -10.27 19.14
CA PHE A 183 -11.38 -11.42 18.91
C PHE A 183 -10.65 -11.78 20.21
N PRO A 184 -10.42 -13.08 20.50
CA PRO A 184 -9.71 -13.49 21.71
C PRO A 184 -8.31 -12.86 21.78
N ALA A 185 -7.84 -12.62 23.01
CA ALA A 185 -6.48 -12.16 23.24
C ALA A 185 -5.50 -13.29 22.94
N TRP A 186 -4.51 -13.03 22.09
CA TRP A 186 -3.41 -13.97 21.82
C TRP A 186 -2.15 -13.20 21.43
N TRP A 187 -1.03 -13.89 21.21
CA TRP A 187 0.27 -13.25 20.97
C TRP A 187 0.27 -12.20 19.84
N GLY A 188 -0.52 -12.38 18.77
CA GLY A 188 -0.66 -11.42 17.67
C GLY A 188 -1.89 -10.51 17.76
N ASN A 189 -2.66 -10.56 18.85
CA ASN A 189 -3.79 -9.68 19.12
C ASN A 189 -3.79 -9.32 20.61
N SER A 190 -3.01 -8.30 20.96
CA SER A 190 -2.98 -7.80 22.34
C SER A 190 -4.33 -7.18 22.69
N ALA A 191 -4.98 -7.66 23.74
CA ALA A 191 -6.18 -7.04 24.29
C ALA A 191 -5.87 -5.81 25.17
N THR A 192 -4.57 -5.53 25.41
CA THR A 192 -4.10 -4.45 26.27
C THR A 192 -3.00 -3.66 25.56
N GLY A 193 -3.30 -2.41 25.20
CA GLY A 193 -2.39 -1.51 24.48
C GLY A 193 -2.55 -1.56 22.96
N ASN A 194 -1.51 -1.17 22.22
CA ASN A 194 -1.49 -1.22 20.75
C ASN A 194 -1.38 -2.68 20.27
N LEU A 195 -2.07 -3.05 19.18
CA LEU A 195 -1.96 -4.40 18.59
C LEU A 195 -0.53 -4.76 18.19
N ASP A 196 0.27 -3.76 17.80
CA ASP A 196 1.66 -3.93 17.37
C ASP A 196 2.64 -4.10 18.54
N HIS A 197 2.15 -4.22 19.78
CA HIS A 197 2.94 -4.26 21.01
C HIS A 197 3.88 -3.05 21.20
N CYS A 198 3.71 -2.01 20.39
CA CYS A 198 4.43 -0.76 20.56
C CYS A 198 3.95 -0.05 21.83
N PRO A 199 4.87 0.56 22.60
CA PRO A 199 4.50 1.33 23.79
C PRO A 199 3.52 2.44 23.39
N SER A 200 2.43 2.59 24.15
CA SER A 200 1.57 3.76 24.04
C SER A 200 2.38 4.98 24.49
N VAL A 201 2.29 6.07 23.71
CA VAL A 201 2.86 7.35 24.13
C VAL A 201 2.09 7.79 25.37
N GLU A 202 2.77 7.90 26.51
CA GLU A 202 2.25 8.59 27.70
C GLU A 202 2.01 10.07 27.43
#